data_AF-A0A5D3DPU4-F1
#
_entry.id   AF-A0A5D3DPU4-F1
#
_cell.length_a   1.000
_cell.length_b   1.000
_cell.length_c   1.000
_cell.angle_alpha   90.00
_cell.angle_beta   90.00
_cell.angle_gamma   90.00
#
_symmetry.space_group_name_H-M   'P 1'
#
loop_
_entity.id
_entity.type
_entity.pdbx_description
1 polymer ?
#
loop_
_entity_poly.entity_id
_entity_poly.type
_entity_poly.pdbx_seq_one_letter_code
_entity_poly.pdbx_strand_id
1 'polypeptide(L)'
;MDEKLSVVSLVVIHVAILLFSSVLGVPLEDEIRSLPSQPSDSKANFKQFGGYVTVDEKQGRALFYYFVEAQTPQPTSKPLVLWLNGGPGCSSVGVGAFIEHGPFKINGEVLVKNEYKANMLYVESPAGVGFSYSSNKSFYFKIDDKITARDNMLFLQNWFDKFPEYKNADFYITGESYGGHYVPQLAQLILKSRTNIKLKGIAIGNPLLDIVNDFNARDKYMWSHGVVSDSIYKLLSSVCNTSRFYQEIFQGSISSECTVVISLLSQQLSPFIDDYNVIGDVCSLAAKSQPSILLHPLSSFITKSASQRHLLSHPQENVGVDRDICSQENVAKYLNRKDVQKALHAKLVGVHQWSVCNTNNTDWLYDLKNWLIPTIDVVGSLVKSQIRVLVYSGDQDTVIPFTGTRTLVNSLAKSLGLNITMSYKVWIVDNQAGGWSEAYGKFLTFASVRGASHLAPETQPKRTLALFKAFLDAV
;
A
#
# COMPACT_ATOMS: atom_id res chain seq x y z
N MET A 1 -40.44 41.07 -39.54
CA MET A 1 -40.49 39.59 -39.37
C MET A 1 -39.27 39.16 -38.55
N ASP A 2 -38.83 39.99 -37.60
CA ASP A 2 -37.42 40.03 -37.15
C ASP A 2 -37.25 39.84 -35.64
N GLU A 3 -38.29 40.05 -34.82
CA GLU A 3 -38.20 39.80 -33.39
C GLU A 3 -38.29 38.31 -33.02
N LYS A 4 -39.06 37.53 -33.78
CA LYS A 4 -39.19 36.08 -33.52
C LYS A 4 -37.92 35.30 -33.86
N LEU A 5 -37.10 35.79 -34.80
CA LEU A 5 -35.85 35.15 -35.18
C LEU A 5 -34.74 35.37 -34.12
N SER A 6 -34.72 36.53 -33.47
CA SER A 6 -33.76 36.87 -32.41
C SER A 6 -33.93 36.02 -31.15
N VAL A 7 -35.18 35.79 -30.73
CA VAL A 7 -35.48 34.98 -29.53
C VAL A 7 -35.15 33.50 -29.76
N VAL A 8 -35.44 32.96 -30.94
CA VAL A 8 -35.11 31.56 -31.28
C VAL A 8 -33.58 31.37 -31.34
N SER A 9 -32.83 32.31 -31.91
CA SER A 9 -31.36 32.24 -31.89
C SER A 9 -30.76 32.34 -30.48
N LEU A 10 -31.31 33.19 -29.59
CA LEU A 10 -30.84 33.27 -28.20
C LEU A 10 -31.14 32.01 -27.39
N VAL A 11 -32.31 31.39 -27.60
CA VAL A 11 -32.69 30.13 -26.93
C VAL A 11 -31.86 28.96 -27.46
N VAL A 12 -31.58 28.90 -28.76
CA VAL A 12 -30.71 27.86 -29.34
C VAL A 12 -29.26 28.03 -28.84
N ILE A 13 -28.77 29.26 -28.67
CA ILE A 13 -27.44 29.50 -28.08
C ILE A 13 -27.41 29.13 -26.58
N HIS A 14 -28.45 29.45 -25.80
CA HIS A 14 -28.53 29.04 -24.39
C HIS A 14 -28.67 27.53 -24.23
N VAL A 15 -29.46 26.87 -25.06
CA VAL A 15 -29.60 25.41 -25.07
C VAL A 15 -28.32 24.75 -25.58
N ALA A 16 -27.60 25.34 -26.54
CA ALA A 16 -26.29 24.87 -26.97
C ALA A 16 -25.23 25.05 -25.87
N ILE A 17 -25.24 26.16 -25.12
CA ILE A 17 -24.33 26.37 -23.97
C ILE A 17 -24.66 25.40 -22.82
N LEU A 18 -25.95 25.10 -22.60
CA LEU A 18 -26.40 24.10 -21.62
C LEU A 18 -26.18 22.64 -22.07
N LEU A 19 -26.07 22.38 -23.39
CA LEU A 19 -25.72 21.08 -23.96
C LEU A 19 -24.20 20.90 -24.14
N PHE A 20 -23.43 21.99 -24.17
CA PHE A 20 -21.96 21.99 -24.18
C PHE A 20 -21.33 22.15 -22.79
N SER A 21 -22.13 22.33 -21.72
CA SER A 21 -21.70 21.98 -20.37
C SER A 21 -21.76 20.47 -20.16
N SER A 22 -21.01 19.71 -20.96
CA SER A 22 -20.39 18.51 -20.41
C SER A 22 -19.45 19.03 -19.32
N VAL A 23 -19.89 18.94 -18.08
CA VAL A 23 -19.13 19.36 -16.92
C VAL A 23 -17.85 18.52 -16.89
N LEU A 24 -16.79 19.01 -17.54
CA LEU A 24 -15.39 18.70 -17.26
C LEU A 24 -15.06 19.40 -15.93
N GLY A 25 -15.79 19.02 -14.89
CA GLY A 25 -15.65 19.57 -13.56
C GLY A 25 -14.63 18.73 -12.82
N VAL A 26 -13.35 18.94 -13.12
CA VAL A 26 -12.30 18.59 -12.16
C VAL A 26 -12.70 19.24 -10.82
N PRO A 27 -12.72 18.52 -9.69
CA PRO A 27 -13.12 19.08 -8.41
C PRO A 27 -12.06 20.09 -7.95
N LEU A 28 -12.23 21.35 -8.38
CA LEU A 28 -11.30 22.44 -8.08
C LEU A 28 -11.16 22.66 -6.56
N GLU A 29 -12.16 22.26 -5.78
CA GLU A 29 -12.10 22.27 -4.32
C GLU A 29 -11.05 21.31 -3.73
N ASP A 30 -10.72 20.22 -4.43
CA ASP A 30 -9.75 19.22 -3.98
C ASP A 30 -8.35 19.49 -4.57
N GLU A 31 -8.20 20.43 -5.51
CA GLU A 31 -6.91 20.72 -6.15
C GLU A 31 -5.88 21.26 -5.15
N ILE A 32 -4.71 20.63 -5.12
CA ILE A 32 -3.57 21.03 -4.29
C ILE A 32 -2.64 21.88 -5.14
N ARG A 33 -2.77 23.20 -5.05
CA ARG A 33 -1.93 24.15 -5.81
C ARG A 33 -0.43 24.02 -5.54
N SER A 34 -0.07 23.73 -4.29
CA SER A 34 1.30 23.47 -3.85
C SER A 34 1.28 22.89 -2.46
N LEU A 35 2.08 21.85 -2.22
CA LEU A 35 2.41 21.41 -0.89
C LEU A 35 3.48 22.35 -0.28
N PRO A 36 3.51 22.51 1.06
CA PRO A 36 4.63 23.15 1.74
C PRO A 36 5.96 22.48 1.39
N SER A 37 7.01 23.28 1.20
CA SER A 37 8.34 22.79 0.78
C SER A 37 8.38 22.01 -0.55
N GLN A 38 7.34 22.10 -1.38
CA GLN A 38 7.35 21.52 -2.73
C GLN A 38 8.31 22.29 -3.67
N PRO A 39 9.17 21.61 -4.47
CA PRO A 39 10.08 22.26 -5.41
C PRO A 39 9.34 23.16 -6.40
N SER A 40 9.83 24.39 -6.62
CA SER A 40 9.17 25.39 -7.48
C SER A 40 9.02 24.92 -8.93
N ASP A 41 9.99 24.17 -9.44
CA ASP A 41 10.04 23.58 -10.77
C ASP A 41 9.15 22.32 -10.93
N SER A 42 8.43 21.89 -9.88
CA SER A 42 7.46 20.79 -9.96
C SER A 42 6.05 21.26 -10.32
N LYS A 43 5.74 22.55 -10.11
CA LYS A 43 4.38 23.11 -10.26
C LYS A 43 3.86 23.12 -11.70
N ALA A 44 4.74 23.04 -12.69
CA ALA A 44 4.40 23.12 -14.11
C ALA A 44 4.10 21.76 -14.77
N ASN A 45 4.28 20.63 -14.07
CA ASN A 45 4.44 19.33 -14.73
C ASN A 45 3.30 18.31 -14.51
N PHE A 46 2.40 18.53 -13.55
CA PHE A 46 1.23 17.67 -13.27
C PHE A 46 0.27 18.34 -12.26
N LYS A 47 -1.00 17.91 -12.22
CA LYS A 47 -1.94 18.27 -11.16
C LYS A 47 -1.99 17.21 -10.06
N GLN A 48 -2.35 17.66 -8.86
CA GLN A 48 -2.49 16.85 -7.67
C GLN A 48 -3.71 17.29 -6.88
N PHE A 49 -4.39 16.34 -6.25
CA PHE A 49 -5.66 16.52 -5.58
C PHE A 49 -5.66 15.79 -4.24
N GLY A 50 -6.28 16.39 -3.24
CA GLY A 50 -6.44 15.83 -1.90
C GLY A 50 -7.83 16.12 -1.39
N GLY A 51 -8.48 15.13 -0.80
CA GLY A 51 -9.83 15.32 -0.31
C GLY A 51 -10.47 14.04 0.17
N TYR A 52 -11.79 14.09 0.31
CA TYR A 52 -12.59 13.02 0.89
C TYR A 52 -13.63 12.52 -0.08
N VAL A 53 -13.86 11.20 -0.06
CA VAL A 53 -15.02 10.57 -0.66
C VAL A 53 -15.82 9.88 0.44
N THR A 54 -17.08 10.29 0.59
CA THR A 54 -18.01 9.70 1.55
C THR A 54 -18.40 8.30 1.08
N VAL A 55 -18.26 7.31 1.96
CA VAL A 55 -18.61 5.89 1.69
C VAL A 55 -19.83 5.44 2.50
N ASP A 56 -20.22 6.23 3.51
CA ASP A 56 -21.43 5.99 4.31
C ASP A 56 -21.89 7.29 4.97
N GLU A 57 -22.89 7.94 4.37
CA GLU A 57 -23.45 9.20 4.88
C GLU A 57 -24.07 9.02 6.26
N LYS A 58 -24.77 7.91 6.51
CA LYS A 58 -25.48 7.64 7.77
C LYS A 58 -24.51 7.52 8.94
N GLN A 59 -23.34 6.92 8.70
CA GLN A 59 -22.30 6.76 9.72
C GLN A 59 -21.29 7.91 9.73
N GLY A 60 -21.43 8.88 8.81
CA GLY A 60 -20.47 9.96 8.60
C GLY A 60 -19.06 9.42 8.33
N ARG A 61 -18.96 8.40 7.46
CA ARG A 61 -17.70 7.71 7.12
C ARG A 61 -17.19 8.15 5.76
N ALA A 62 -15.95 8.60 5.71
CA ALA A 62 -15.29 9.08 4.51
C ALA A 62 -13.83 8.62 4.47
N LEU A 63 -13.35 8.30 3.27
CA LEU A 63 -11.96 7.95 3.03
C LEU A 63 -11.23 9.13 2.38
N PHE A 64 -10.06 9.44 2.93
CA PHE A 64 -9.15 10.43 2.39
C PHE A 64 -8.34 9.83 1.24
N TYR A 65 -8.12 10.63 0.20
CA TYR A 65 -7.29 10.26 -0.93
C TYR A 65 -6.30 11.36 -1.29
N TYR A 66 -5.20 10.94 -1.89
CA TYR A 66 -4.27 11.80 -2.59
C TYR A 66 -4.12 11.28 -4.02
N PHE A 67 -4.46 12.09 -5.00
CA PHE A 67 -4.43 11.73 -6.42
C PHE A 67 -3.43 12.61 -7.15
N VAL A 68 -2.59 12.00 -8.00
CA VAL A 68 -1.63 12.74 -8.82
C VAL A 68 -1.70 12.27 -10.26
N GLU A 69 -1.80 13.24 -11.17
CA GLU A 69 -1.84 12.97 -12.60
C GLU A 69 -0.47 12.51 -13.11
N ALA A 70 -0.48 11.68 -14.15
CA ALA A 70 0.74 11.31 -14.86
C ALA A 70 1.46 12.55 -15.42
N GLN A 71 2.79 12.59 -15.36
CA GLN A 71 3.61 13.69 -15.89
C GLN A 71 3.66 13.67 -17.42
N THR A 72 2.58 14.09 -18.06
CA THR A 72 2.42 14.11 -19.51
C THR A 72 1.41 15.19 -19.92
N PRO A 73 1.48 15.75 -21.15
CA PRO A 73 0.49 16.73 -21.61
C PRO A 73 -0.96 16.20 -21.65
N GLN A 74 -1.18 14.88 -21.66
CA GLN A 74 -2.50 14.25 -21.73
C GLN A 74 -2.65 13.16 -20.66
N PRO A 75 -2.83 13.53 -19.38
CA PRO A 75 -2.88 12.56 -18.28
C PRO A 75 -4.06 11.59 -18.41
N THR A 76 -5.20 12.03 -18.96
CA THR A 76 -6.38 11.19 -19.23
C THR A 76 -6.13 10.07 -20.25
N SER A 77 -5.05 10.14 -21.03
CA SER A 77 -4.63 9.05 -21.93
C SER A 77 -3.85 7.93 -21.22
N LYS A 78 -3.44 8.15 -19.96
CA LYS A 78 -2.64 7.21 -19.18
C LYS A 78 -3.53 6.35 -18.26
N PRO A 79 -3.07 5.14 -17.89
CA PRO A 79 -3.77 4.31 -16.91
C PRO A 79 -4.03 5.03 -15.58
N LEU A 80 -5.13 4.66 -14.92
CA LEU A 80 -5.42 5.02 -13.54
C LEU A 80 -5.06 3.85 -12.63
N VAL A 81 -4.27 4.11 -11.61
CA VAL A 81 -3.72 3.08 -10.73
C VAL A 81 -4.08 3.43 -9.28
N LEU A 82 -4.90 2.59 -8.67
CA LEU A 82 -5.16 2.64 -7.23
C LEU A 82 -3.99 2.00 -6.48
N TRP A 83 -3.50 2.64 -5.42
CA TRP A 83 -2.52 2.08 -4.49
C TRP A 83 -3.11 1.93 -3.09
N LEU A 84 -2.94 0.74 -2.50
CA LEU A 84 -3.35 0.39 -1.15
C LEU A 84 -2.18 -0.21 -0.36
N ASN A 85 -1.66 0.51 0.63
CA ASN A 85 -0.77 -0.11 1.62
C ASN A 85 -1.55 -1.08 2.52
N GLY A 86 -0.81 -1.93 3.24
CA GLY A 86 -1.36 -2.99 4.09
C GLY A 86 -1.53 -2.59 5.56
N GLY A 87 -0.80 -3.31 6.42
CA GLY A 87 -0.92 -3.24 7.88
C GLY A 87 -1.52 -4.53 8.45
N PRO A 88 -2.86 -4.67 8.58
CA PRO A 88 -3.92 -3.76 8.15
C PRO A 88 -3.92 -2.43 8.92
N GLY A 89 -4.35 -1.35 8.29
CA GLY A 89 -4.49 -0.05 8.93
C GLY A 89 -3.33 0.93 8.73
N CYS A 90 -2.46 0.70 7.74
CA CYS A 90 -1.38 1.61 7.37
C CYS A 90 -1.78 2.54 6.21
N SER A 91 -1.27 3.77 6.24
CA SER A 91 -1.67 4.83 5.31
C SER A 91 -1.03 4.68 3.93
N SER A 92 -1.88 4.64 2.90
CA SER A 92 -1.44 4.72 1.50
C SER A 92 -0.85 6.06 1.08
N VAL A 93 -1.27 7.13 1.76
CA VAL A 93 -0.75 8.48 1.50
C VAL A 93 0.62 8.62 2.14
N GLY A 94 0.76 8.26 3.41
CA GLY A 94 2.03 8.33 4.12
C GLY A 94 3.10 7.41 3.52
N VAL A 95 2.80 6.12 3.42
CA VAL A 95 3.78 5.12 2.97
C VAL A 95 3.91 5.15 1.44
N GLY A 96 2.85 4.78 0.71
CA GLY A 96 2.88 4.75 -0.75
C GLY A 96 3.29 6.07 -1.41
N ALA A 97 2.66 7.18 -1.03
CA ALA A 97 2.87 8.45 -1.73
C ALA A 97 4.11 9.23 -1.26
N PHE A 98 4.44 9.22 0.03
CA PHE A 98 5.53 10.05 0.57
C PHE A 98 6.80 9.29 0.97
N ILE A 99 6.78 7.94 1.03
CA ILE A 99 7.96 7.10 1.26
C ILE A 99 8.37 6.36 -0.03
N GLU A 100 7.42 5.68 -0.66
CA GLU A 100 7.72 4.69 -1.70
C GLU A 100 7.87 5.31 -3.10
N HIS A 101 6.74 5.63 -3.75
CA HIS A 101 6.70 5.88 -5.20
C HIS A 101 5.75 6.98 -5.64
N GLY A 102 5.24 7.80 -4.71
CA GLY A 102 4.57 9.04 -5.09
C GLY A 102 5.53 10.08 -5.66
N PRO A 103 5.01 11.25 -6.06
CA PRO A 103 5.79 12.24 -6.83
C PRO A 103 6.89 12.92 -6.01
N PHE A 104 6.82 12.82 -4.68
CA PHE A 104 7.73 13.46 -3.76
C PHE A 104 8.16 12.50 -2.66
N LYS A 105 9.45 12.51 -2.32
CA LYS A 105 10.00 11.92 -1.10
C LYS A 105 10.31 13.04 -0.10
N ILE A 106 10.21 12.73 1.18
CA ILE A 106 10.59 13.66 2.24
C ILE A 106 12.07 13.48 2.53
N ASN A 107 12.82 14.59 2.58
CA ASN A 107 14.20 14.63 3.05
C ASN A 107 14.31 15.76 4.08
N GLY A 108 14.36 15.41 5.37
CA GLY A 108 14.26 16.38 6.45
C GLY A 108 12.91 17.13 6.41
N GLU A 109 12.95 18.44 6.18
CA GLU A 109 11.74 19.30 6.09
C GLU A 109 11.35 19.68 4.66
N VAL A 110 12.05 19.13 3.65
CA VAL A 110 11.84 19.45 2.22
C VAL A 110 11.30 18.26 1.43
N LEU A 111 10.52 18.56 0.39
CA LEU A 111 10.09 17.57 -0.59
C LEU A 111 11.09 17.50 -1.76
N VAL A 112 11.49 16.29 -2.12
CA VAL A 112 12.36 16.00 -3.26
C VAL A 112 11.58 15.23 -4.31
N LYS A 113 11.73 15.59 -5.59
CA LYS A 113 11.04 14.92 -6.70
C LYS A 113 11.39 13.43 -6.77
N ASN A 114 10.42 12.63 -7.16
CA ASN A 114 10.55 11.20 -7.44
C ASN A 114 9.93 10.87 -8.81
N GLU A 115 10.46 9.84 -9.49
CA GLU A 115 9.97 9.44 -10.81
C GLU A 115 8.72 8.54 -10.67
N TYR A 116 7.65 8.87 -11.39
CA TYR A 116 6.44 8.05 -11.52
C TYR A 116 5.84 8.17 -12.93
N LYS A 117 4.90 7.30 -13.33
CA LYS A 117 4.46 7.18 -14.75
C LYS A 117 2.96 7.11 -15.04
N ALA A 118 2.12 6.86 -14.06
CA ALA A 118 0.67 6.72 -14.25
C ALA A 118 -0.10 7.77 -13.43
N ASN A 119 -1.41 7.84 -13.64
CA ASN A 119 -2.27 8.58 -12.72
C ASN A 119 -2.40 7.73 -11.46
N MET A 120 -1.83 8.20 -10.35
CA MET A 120 -1.73 7.41 -9.11
C MET A 120 -2.74 7.92 -8.09
N LEU A 121 -3.60 7.02 -7.63
CA LEU A 121 -4.64 7.28 -6.62
C LEU A 121 -4.28 6.53 -5.33
N TYR A 122 -3.84 7.27 -4.32
CA TYR A 122 -3.51 6.74 -3.00
C TYR A 122 -4.71 6.92 -2.08
N VAL A 123 -5.20 5.85 -1.46
CA VAL A 123 -6.40 5.89 -0.60
C VAL A 123 -6.08 5.37 0.78
N GLU A 124 -6.30 6.19 1.81
CA GLU A 124 -6.18 5.74 3.19
C GLU A 124 -7.42 4.93 3.55
N SER A 125 -7.25 3.61 3.68
CA SER A 125 -8.34 2.67 3.91
C SER A 125 -7.90 1.57 4.88
N PRO A 126 -8.79 1.09 5.77
CA PRO A 126 -10.18 1.52 5.98
C PRO A 126 -10.30 2.82 6.80
N ALA A 127 -11.53 3.24 7.12
CA ALA A 127 -11.73 4.42 7.95
C ALA A 127 -11.04 4.30 9.33
N GLY A 128 -10.45 5.40 9.80
CA GLY A 128 -9.56 5.46 10.96
C GLY A 128 -8.08 5.42 10.59
N VAL A 129 -7.73 5.04 9.35
CA VAL A 129 -6.35 5.11 8.84
C VAL A 129 -6.02 6.54 8.43
N GLY A 130 -4.95 7.08 9.00
CA GLY A 130 -4.44 8.41 8.65
C GLY A 130 -5.49 9.51 8.84
N PHE A 131 -5.90 10.15 7.74
CA PHE A 131 -6.94 11.19 7.72
C PHE A 131 -8.35 10.65 7.46
N SER A 132 -8.51 9.38 7.07
CA SER A 132 -9.82 8.74 6.88
C SER A 132 -10.52 8.51 8.21
N TYR A 133 -11.84 8.64 8.25
CA TYR A 133 -12.58 8.61 9.51
C TYR A 133 -14.01 8.09 9.37
N SER A 134 -14.56 7.65 10.50
CA SER A 134 -15.98 7.46 10.77
C SER A 134 -16.39 8.36 11.93
N SER A 135 -17.46 9.13 11.76
CA SER A 135 -18.02 9.96 12.83
C SER A 135 -18.67 9.09 13.93
N ASN A 136 -19.23 7.93 13.54
CA ASN A 136 -19.71 6.93 14.50
C ASN A 136 -18.55 6.07 15.02
N LYS A 137 -18.19 6.24 16.29
CA LYS A 137 -17.12 5.47 16.95
C LYS A 137 -17.40 3.97 17.04
N SER A 138 -18.66 3.54 17.11
CA SER A 138 -19.02 2.12 17.19
C SER A 138 -18.64 1.32 15.92
N PHE A 139 -18.39 2.02 14.81
CA PHE A 139 -17.86 1.43 13.57
C PHE A 139 -16.49 0.79 13.79
N TYR A 140 -15.64 1.42 14.61
CA TYR A 140 -14.25 1.01 14.76
C TYR A 140 -14.05 -0.33 15.49
N PHE A 141 -15.12 -0.94 16.00
CA PHE A 141 -15.11 -2.29 16.59
C PHE A 141 -15.58 -3.39 15.63
N LYS A 142 -15.83 -3.05 14.35
CA LYS A 142 -16.46 -3.95 13.37
C LYS A 142 -15.66 -4.11 12.09
N ILE A 143 -14.44 -3.58 12.03
CA ILE A 143 -13.68 -3.48 10.78
C ILE A 143 -13.16 -4.87 10.40
N ASP A 144 -13.43 -5.28 9.16
CA ASP A 144 -12.98 -6.54 8.59
C ASP A 144 -12.67 -6.36 7.09
N ASP A 145 -12.18 -7.42 6.43
CA ASP A 145 -11.87 -7.37 5.00
C ASP A 145 -13.10 -7.06 4.14
N LYS A 146 -14.29 -7.53 4.55
CA LYS A 146 -15.52 -7.40 3.78
C LYS A 146 -16.03 -5.97 3.77
N ILE A 147 -16.04 -5.30 4.92
CA ILE A 147 -16.36 -3.89 5.06
C ILE A 147 -15.33 -3.06 4.32
N THR A 148 -14.04 -3.38 4.46
CA THR A 148 -12.96 -2.67 3.77
C THR A 148 -13.12 -2.75 2.25
N ALA A 149 -13.36 -3.94 1.69
CA ALA A 149 -13.60 -4.12 0.26
C ALA A 149 -14.87 -3.38 -0.22
N ARG A 150 -15.96 -3.41 0.57
CA ARG A 150 -17.20 -2.69 0.26
C ARG A 150 -17.01 -1.17 0.26
N ASP A 151 -16.35 -0.63 1.29
CA ASP A 151 -16.11 0.80 1.40
C ASP A 151 -15.15 1.28 0.31
N ASN A 152 -14.12 0.50 -0.04
CA ASN A 152 -13.25 0.79 -1.19
C ASN A 152 -13.99 0.76 -2.52
N MET A 153 -14.98 -0.13 -2.68
CA MET A 153 -15.82 -0.18 -3.86
C MET A 153 -16.71 1.07 -3.99
N LEU A 154 -17.37 1.46 -2.89
CA LEU A 154 -18.17 2.68 -2.83
C LEU A 154 -17.31 3.93 -3.05
N PHE A 155 -16.10 3.94 -2.48
CA PHE A 155 -15.11 4.98 -2.74
C PHE A 155 -14.83 5.10 -4.23
N LEU A 156 -14.51 4.01 -4.93
CA LEU A 156 -14.21 4.07 -6.36
C LEU A 156 -15.40 4.56 -7.20
N GLN A 157 -16.61 4.08 -6.91
CA GLN A 157 -17.81 4.53 -7.62
C GLN A 157 -18.01 6.05 -7.47
N ASN A 158 -17.97 6.55 -6.24
CA ASN A 158 -18.15 7.96 -5.95
C ASN A 158 -16.97 8.82 -6.42
N TRP A 159 -15.75 8.27 -6.41
CA TRP A 159 -14.55 8.94 -6.92
C TRP A 159 -14.61 9.10 -8.44
N PHE A 160 -15.05 8.08 -9.19
CA PHE A 160 -15.25 8.19 -10.63
C PHE A 160 -16.36 9.19 -10.99
N ASP A 161 -17.39 9.33 -10.16
CA ASP A 161 -18.38 10.39 -10.34
C ASP A 161 -17.80 11.79 -10.08
N LYS A 162 -16.85 11.90 -9.15
CA LYS A 162 -16.12 13.14 -8.86
C LYS A 162 -15.06 13.47 -9.93
N PHE A 163 -14.48 12.47 -10.58
CA PHE A 163 -13.47 12.59 -11.64
C PHE A 163 -13.94 11.90 -12.94
N PRO A 164 -14.99 12.41 -13.59
CA PRO A 164 -15.65 11.74 -14.72
C PRO A 164 -14.74 11.51 -15.93
N GLU A 165 -13.69 12.33 -16.11
CA GLU A 165 -12.69 12.22 -17.18
C GLU A 165 -11.88 10.91 -17.14
N TYR A 166 -11.81 10.25 -15.97
CA TYR A 166 -11.12 8.97 -15.82
C TYR A 166 -12.03 7.74 -15.91
N LYS A 167 -13.35 7.90 -16.08
CA LYS A 167 -14.32 6.77 -16.13
C LYS A 167 -13.99 5.70 -17.17
N ASN A 168 -13.33 6.09 -18.27
CA ASN A 168 -12.96 5.19 -19.36
C ASN A 168 -11.48 4.76 -19.34
N ALA A 169 -10.71 5.21 -18.35
CA ALA A 169 -9.30 4.86 -18.23
C ALA A 169 -9.13 3.35 -17.99
N ASP A 170 -8.05 2.79 -18.52
CA ASP A 170 -7.61 1.46 -18.10
C ASP A 170 -7.25 1.52 -16.61
N PHE A 171 -7.94 0.70 -15.80
CA PHE A 171 -7.85 0.76 -14.35
C PHE A 171 -7.06 -0.42 -13.80
N TYR A 172 -6.15 -0.14 -12.87
CA TYR A 172 -5.34 -1.14 -12.18
C TYR A 172 -5.45 -0.95 -10.67
N ILE A 173 -5.43 -2.05 -9.93
CA ILE A 173 -5.37 -2.01 -8.47
C ILE A 173 -4.03 -2.58 -8.03
N THR A 174 -3.31 -1.80 -7.24
CA THR A 174 -1.99 -2.15 -6.75
C THR A 174 -1.91 -1.97 -5.24
N GLY A 175 -0.99 -2.68 -4.61
CA GLY A 175 -0.78 -2.57 -3.17
C GLY A 175 0.32 -3.48 -2.69
N GLU A 176 0.57 -3.45 -1.38
CA GLU A 176 1.62 -4.25 -0.77
C GLU A 176 1.21 -4.86 0.59
N SER A 177 1.95 -5.85 1.07
CA SER A 177 1.79 -6.41 2.41
C SER A 177 0.37 -7.00 2.60
N TYR A 178 -0.39 -6.54 3.59
CA TYR A 178 -1.82 -6.87 3.74
C TYR A 178 -2.68 -6.40 2.55
N GLY A 179 -2.14 -5.58 1.65
CA GLY A 179 -2.69 -5.35 0.31
C GLY A 179 -2.89 -6.64 -0.50
N GLY A 180 -2.17 -7.74 -0.15
CA GLY A 180 -2.47 -9.10 -0.63
C GLY A 180 -3.86 -9.61 -0.27
N HIS A 181 -4.49 -9.06 0.77
CA HIS A 181 -5.90 -9.25 1.08
C HIS A 181 -6.78 -8.23 0.36
N TYR A 182 -6.46 -6.94 0.47
CA TYR A 182 -7.31 -5.86 -0.04
C TYR A 182 -7.49 -5.88 -1.55
N VAL A 183 -6.38 -6.00 -2.29
CA VAL A 183 -6.35 -5.84 -3.73
C VAL A 183 -7.14 -6.96 -4.44
N PRO A 184 -6.90 -8.26 -4.16
CA PRO A 184 -7.65 -9.32 -4.85
C PRO A 184 -9.14 -9.30 -4.50
N GLN A 185 -9.50 -9.01 -3.24
CA GLN A 185 -10.89 -8.98 -2.81
C GLN A 185 -11.67 -7.81 -3.45
N LEU A 186 -11.08 -6.61 -3.52
CA LEU A 186 -11.68 -5.48 -4.22
C LEU A 186 -11.82 -5.75 -5.72
N ALA A 187 -10.78 -6.28 -6.37
CA ALA A 187 -10.82 -6.65 -7.77
C ALA A 187 -11.93 -7.67 -8.07
N GLN A 188 -12.07 -8.70 -7.21
CA GLN A 188 -13.14 -9.68 -7.36
C GLN A 188 -14.53 -9.06 -7.17
N LEU A 189 -14.68 -8.13 -6.22
CA LEU A 189 -15.93 -7.41 -6.01
C LEU A 189 -16.31 -6.57 -7.23
N ILE A 190 -15.36 -5.83 -7.84
CA ILE A 190 -15.58 -5.07 -9.07
C ILE A 190 -16.12 -5.95 -10.20
N LEU A 191 -15.50 -7.12 -10.43
CA LEU A 191 -15.95 -8.05 -11.48
C LEU A 191 -17.34 -8.62 -11.19
N LYS A 192 -17.65 -8.94 -9.93
CA LYS A 192 -18.96 -9.48 -9.52
C LYS A 192 -20.06 -8.42 -9.59
N SER A 193 -19.75 -7.17 -9.29
CA SER A 193 -20.70 -6.05 -9.26
C SER A 193 -21.04 -5.48 -10.64
N ARG A 194 -20.43 -5.97 -11.73
CA ARG A 194 -20.68 -5.52 -13.12
C ARG A 194 -20.62 -4.01 -13.30
N THR A 195 -19.70 -3.35 -12.60
CA THR A 195 -19.50 -1.92 -12.76
C THR A 195 -18.85 -1.58 -14.09
N ASN A 196 -18.96 -0.32 -14.50
CA ASN A 196 -18.29 0.20 -15.71
C ASN A 196 -16.78 0.42 -15.53
N ILE A 197 -16.20 0.01 -14.40
CA ILE A 197 -14.76 0.13 -14.13
C ILE A 197 -14.00 -0.85 -15.02
N LYS A 198 -13.16 -0.32 -15.90
CA LYS A 198 -12.37 -1.10 -16.89
C LYS A 198 -11.12 -1.69 -16.24
N LEU A 199 -11.31 -2.61 -15.28
CA LEU A 199 -10.21 -3.29 -14.58
C LEU A 199 -9.37 -4.12 -15.57
N LYS A 200 -8.07 -3.81 -15.66
CA LYS A 200 -7.11 -4.48 -16.55
C LYS A 200 -6.14 -5.40 -15.83
N GLY A 201 -5.78 -5.08 -14.59
CA GLY A 201 -4.83 -5.87 -13.85
C GLY A 201 -4.72 -5.51 -12.38
N ILE A 202 -4.07 -6.39 -11.65
CA ILE A 202 -3.59 -6.15 -10.29
C ILE A 202 -2.09 -6.39 -10.19
N ALA A 203 -1.41 -5.60 -9.34
CA ALA A 203 -0.04 -5.86 -8.94
C ALA A 203 0.09 -5.82 -7.41
N ILE A 204 0.62 -6.89 -6.80
CA ILE A 204 0.72 -7.02 -5.35
C ILE A 204 2.16 -7.29 -4.93
N GLY A 205 2.71 -6.39 -4.11
CA GLY A 205 4.10 -6.40 -3.63
C GLY A 205 4.20 -7.02 -2.24
N ASN A 206 5.19 -7.90 -2.03
CA ASN A 206 5.45 -8.57 -0.75
C ASN A 206 4.15 -9.01 -0.03
N PRO A 207 3.23 -9.73 -0.70
CA PRO A 207 1.84 -9.80 -0.25
C PRO A 207 1.59 -10.98 0.70
N LEU A 208 0.79 -10.74 1.74
CA LEU A 208 0.20 -11.82 2.52
C LEU A 208 -0.92 -12.47 1.68
N LEU A 209 -0.74 -13.73 1.32
CA LEU A 209 -1.68 -14.50 0.50
C LEU A 209 -2.15 -15.78 1.19
N ASP A 210 -1.27 -16.39 2.00
CA ASP A 210 -1.57 -17.53 2.85
C ASP A 210 -0.63 -17.54 4.05
N ILE A 211 -1.18 -17.33 5.25
CA ILE A 211 -0.37 -17.19 6.48
C ILE A 211 0.48 -18.42 6.77
N VAL A 212 0.02 -19.62 6.42
CA VAL A 212 0.77 -20.86 6.70
C VAL A 212 2.03 -20.90 5.85
N ASN A 213 1.89 -20.70 4.54
CA ASN A 213 3.02 -20.72 3.64
C ASN A 213 3.96 -19.52 3.88
N ASP A 214 3.40 -18.31 3.96
CA ASP A 214 4.20 -17.08 4.00
C ASP A 214 5.01 -16.97 5.31
N PHE A 215 4.41 -17.32 6.46
CA PHE A 215 5.09 -17.17 7.75
C PHE A 215 5.99 -18.37 8.08
N ASN A 216 5.76 -19.55 7.49
CA ASN A 216 6.74 -20.63 7.56
C ASN A 216 7.96 -20.34 6.66
N ALA A 217 7.77 -19.64 5.54
CA ALA A 217 8.87 -19.18 4.71
C ALA A 217 9.76 -18.17 5.46
N ARG A 218 9.17 -17.33 6.32
CA ARG A 218 9.89 -16.43 7.25
C ARG A 218 10.86 -17.17 8.17
N ASP A 219 10.43 -18.26 8.80
CA ASP A 219 11.30 -19.05 9.68
C ASP A 219 12.55 -19.54 8.94
N LYS A 220 12.36 -20.09 7.75
CA LYS A 220 13.44 -20.57 6.90
C LYS A 220 14.33 -19.44 6.39
N TYR A 221 13.74 -18.29 6.04
CA TYR A 221 14.47 -17.14 5.53
C TYR A 221 15.38 -16.53 6.58
N MET A 222 14.88 -16.30 7.79
CA MET A 222 15.69 -15.77 8.90
C MET A 222 16.87 -16.72 9.21
N TRP A 223 16.63 -18.03 9.19
CA TRP A 223 17.67 -19.02 9.39
C TRP A 223 18.73 -18.97 8.28
N SER A 224 18.29 -18.97 7.02
CA SER A 224 19.22 -18.95 5.88
C SER A 224 20.04 -17.67 5.77
N HIS A 225 19.60 -16.57 6.40
CA HIS A 225 20.30 -15.28 6.44
C HIS A 225 21.11 -15.09 7.73
N GLY A 226 21.25 -16.13 8.56
CA GLY A 226 22.06 -16.08 9.78
C GLY A 226 21.48 -15.24 10.91
N VAL A 227 20.19 -14.85 10.81
CA VAL A 227 19.49 -14.08 11.84
C VAL A 227 19.12 -14.97 13.03
N VAL A 228 18.81 -16.24 12.77
CA VAL A 228 18.44 -17.22 13.81
C VAL A 228 19.32 -18.46 13.74
N SER A 229 19.69 -18.97 14.91
CA SER A 229 20.52 -20.18 15.05
C SER A 229 19.80 -21.47 14.61
N ASP A 230 20.58 -22.51 14.29
CA ASP A 230 20.06 -23.85 13.97
C ASP A 230 19.16 -24.42 15.08
N SER A 231 19.49 -24.18 16.35
CA SER A 231 18.69 -24.64 17.48
C SER A 231 17.30 -23.99 17.51
N ILE A 232 17.21 -22.69 17.24
CA ILE A 232 15.93 -21.98 17.21
C ILE A 232 15.14 -22.39 15.97
N TYR A 233 15.77 -22.50 14.81
CA TYR A 233 15.09 -22.97 13.60
C TYR A 233 14.55 -24.40 13.75
N LYS A 234 15.27 -25.28 14.45
CA LYS A 234 14.77 -26.62 14.80
C LYS A 234 13.52 -26.55 15.70
N LEU A 235 13.49 -25.63 16.68
CA LEU A 235 12.31 -25.44 17.54
C LEU A 235 11.12 -24.84 16.76
N LEU A 236 11.37 -23.87 15.88
CA LEU A 236 10.35 -23.32 14.99
C LEU A 236 9.76 -24.43 14.10
N SER A 237 10.61 -25.24 13.48
CA SER A 237 10.15 -26.28 12.55
C SER A 237 9.50 -27.51 13.21
N SER A 238 9.75 -27.78 14.49
CA SER A 238 9.26 -28.99 15.18
C SER A 238 8.27 -28.76 16.32
N VAL A 239 8.26 -27.57 16.93
CA VAL A 239 7.44 -27.26 18.10
C VAL A 239 6.40 -26.19 17.76
N CYS A 240 6.83 -24.99 17.37
CA CYS A 240 5.93 -23.90 17.03
C CYS A 240 6.51 -23.02 15.93
N ASN A 241 6.06 -23.23 14.71
CA ASN A 241 6.41 -22.35 13.60
C ASN A 241 5.67 -21.01 13.73
N THR A 242 6.17 -20.00 13.03
CA THR A 242 5.59 -18.65 13.14
C THR A 242 4.13 -18.63 12.68
N SER A 243 3.73 -19.42 11.67
CA SER A 243 2.32 -19.48 11.25
C SER A 243 1.38 -20.00 12.35
N ARG A 244 1.77 -21.07 13.07
CA ARG A 244 1.02 -21.61 14.21
C ARG A 244 0.89 -20.57 15.32
N PHE A 245 1.97 -19.85 15.63
CA PHE A 245 1.95 -18.79 16.64
C PHE A 245 0.86 -17.74 16.33
N TYR A 246 0.81 -17.24 15.10
CA TYR A 246 -0.22 -16.26 14.72
C TYR A 246 -1.63 -16.86 14.70
N GLN A 247 -1.78 -18.11 14.25
CA GLN A 247 -3.06 -18.82 14.32
C GLN A 247 -3.61 -18.92 15.74
N GLU A 248 -2.76 -19.30 16.70
CA GLU A 248 -3.12 -19.40 18.12
C GLU A 248 -3.51 -18.04 18.71
N ILE A 249 -2.73 -16.98 18.42
CA ILE A 249 -3.06 -15.61 18.87
C ILE A 249 -4.40 -15.15 18.31
N PHE A 250 -4.65 -15.33 17.01
CA PHE A 250 -5.88 -14.87 16.37
C PHE A 250 -7.12 -15.70 16.77
N GLN A 251 -6.91 -16.90 17.32
CA GLN A 251 -7.96 -17.71 17.93
C GLN A 251 -8.19 -17.38 19.41
N GLY A 252 -7.33 -16.56 20.02
CA GLY A 252 -7.53 -15.97 21.35
C GLY A 252 -6.71 -16.62 22.48
N SER A 253 -5.85 -17.60 22.19
CA SER A 253 -5.00 -18.22 23.21
C SER A 253 -3.75 -18.83 22.60
N ILE A 254 -2.60 -18.58 23.24
CA ILE A 254 -1.30 -19.15 22.86
C ILE A 254 -0.94 -20.33 23.76
N SER A 255 -0.41 -21.39 23.17
CA SER A 255 0.12 -22.56 23.88
C SER A 255 1.41 -22.23 24.64
N SER A 256 1.67 -22.95 25.72
CA SER A 256 2.90 -22.81 26.51
C SER A 256 4.15 -23.06 25.66
N GLU A 257 4.08 -24.04 24.76
CA GLU A 257 5.14 -24.44 23.85
C GLU A 257 5.47 -23.32 22.86
N CYS A 258 4.45 -22.74 22.22
CA CYS A 258 4.64 -21.57 21.35
C CYS A 258 5.21 -20.38 22.11
N THR A 259 4.72 -20.13 23.33
CA THR A 259 5.22 -19.04 24.18
C THR A 259 6.72 -19.19 24.44
N VAL A 260 7.18 -20.40 24.76
CA VAL A 260 8.61 -20.69 24.99
C VAL A 260 9.43 -20.49 23.72
N VAL A 261 9.00 -21.08 22.59
CA VAL A 261 9.75 -20.98 21.32
C VAL A 261 9.89 -19.52 20.87
N ILE A 262 8.81 -18.76 20.93
CA ILE A 262 8.81 -17.35 20.51
C ILE A 262 9.60 -16.47 21.49
N SER A 263 9.58 -16.78 22.79
CA SER A 263 10.46 -16.11 23.76
C SER A 263 11.95 -16.38 23.51
N LEU A 264 12.31 -17.56 23.02
CA LEU A 264 13.70 -17.88 22.67
C LEU A 264 14.10 -17.22 21.35
N LEU A 265 13.18 -17.16 20.38
CA LEU A 265 13.36 -16.42 19.14
C LEU A 265 13.62 -14.94 19.41
N SER A 266 12.80 -14.30 20.26
CA SER A 266 12.93 -12.86 20.55
C SER A 266 14.24 -12.49 21.24
N GLN A 267 14.90 -13.42 21.94
CA GLN A 267 16.23 -13.20 22.52
C GLN A 267 17.35 -13.15 21.47
N GLN A 268 17.14 -13.73 20.27
CA GLN A 268 18.09 -13.66 19.16
C GLN A 268 17.81 -12.47 18.24
N LEU A 269 16.58 -11.95 18.24
CA LEU A 269 16.22 -10.78 17.46
C LEU A 269 16.65 -9.50 18.20
N SER A 270 17.58 -8.77 17.58
CA SER A 270 18.07 -7.50 18.10
C SER A 270 17.17 -6.35 17.60
N PRO A 271 16.89 -5.32 18.41
CA PRO A 271 16.23 -4.10 17.94
C PRO A 271 17.08 -3.31 16.91
N PHE A 272 18.32 -3.77 16.65
CA PHE A 272 19.19 -3.24 15.60
C PHE A 272 19.09 -3.98 14.26
N ILE A 273 18.10 -4.87 14.10
CA ILE A 273 17.77 -5.52 12.84
C ILE A 273 16.46 -4.92 12.33
N ASP A 274 16.43 -4.43 11.09
CA ASP A 274 15.23 -3.93 10.44
C ASP A 274 14.33 -5.11 10.04
N ASP A 275 13.17 -5.22 10.69
CA ASP A 275 12.18 -6.28 10.45
C ASP A 275 11.61 -6.29 9.02
N TYR A 276 11.78 -5.21 8.25
CA TYR A 276 11.38 -5.10 6.86
C TYR A 276 12.54 -5.30 5.87
N ASN A 277 13.79 -5.30 6.34
CA ASN A 277 14.99 -5.41 5.51
C ASN A 277 16.16 -6.05 6.27
N VAL A 278 16.42 -7.33 6.04
CA VAL A 278 17.45 -8.07 6.81
C VAL A 278 18.86 -7.49 6.72
N ILE A 279 19.17 -6.80 5.63
CA ILE A 279 20.48 -6.15 5.40
C ILE A 279 20.45 -4.63 5.59
N GLY A 280 19.31 -4.09 6.03
CA GLY A 280 19.10 -2.65 6.19
C GLY A 280 19.50 -2.14 7.57
N ASP A 281 19.96 -0.89 7.60
CA ASP A 281 20.17 -0.16 8.85
C ASP A 281 18.82 0.22 9.50
N VAL A 282 18.83 0.34 10.84
CA VAL A 282 17.67 0.76 11.63
C VAL A 282 17.71 2.25 12.00
N CYS A 283 16.54 2.88 12.13
CA CYS A 283 16.46 4.25 12.61
C CYS A 283 16.92 4.31 14.08
N SER A 284 18.01 5.02 14.35
CA SER A 284 18.62 5.11 15.69
C SER A 284 17.71 5.70 16.77
N LEU A 285 16.71 6.51 16.38
CA LEU A 285 15.68 7.04 17.30
C LEU A 285 14.69 5.93 17.70
N ALA A 286 14.29 5.09 16.75
CA ALA A 286 13.46 3.92 17.00
C ALA A 286 14.22 2.92 17.89
N ALA A 287 15.46 2.57 17.56
CA ALA A 287 16.29 1.63 18.31
C ALA A 287 16.58 2.07 19.77
N LYS A 288 16.64 3.38 20.05
CA LYS A 288 16.78 3.92 21.42
C LYS A 288 15.48 3.99 22.21
N SER A 289 14.34 3.96 21.52
CA SER A 289 12.99 4.00 22.12
C SER A 289 12.37 2.62 22.31
N GLN A 290 12.97 1.58 21.73
CA GLN A 290 12.54 0.20 21.91
C GLN A 290 13.35 -0.45 23.03
N PRO A 291 12.80 -0.64 24.24
CA PRO A 291 13.17 -1.84 24.99
C PRO A 291 12.88 -3.02 24.07
N SER A 292 13.76 -4.02 24.07
CA SER A 292 13.71 -5.27 23.28
C SER A 292 12.32 -5.93 23.29
N ILE A 293 11.42 -5.43 22.44
CA ILE A 293 10.00 -5.80 22.32
C ILE A 293 9.65 -5.68 20.83
N LEU A 294 10.31 -6.50 19.99
CA LEU A 294 9.86 -6.78 18.64
C LEU A 294 8.94 -7.99 18.70
N LEU A 295 7.63 -7.70 18.69
CA LEU A 295 6.51 -8.53 18.25
C LEU A 295 5.27 -7.64 18.44
N HIS A 296 4.84 -6.92 17.41
CA HIS A 296 3.47 -6.40 17.39
C HIS A 296 2.60 -7.52 16.78
N PRO A 297 2.02 -8.39 17.64
CA PRO A 297 0.84 -8.02 18.44
C PRO A 297 0.97 -8.18 19.98
N LEU A 298 2.18 -8.25 20.55
CA LEU A 298 2.37 -8.48 21.99
C LEU A 298 2.32 -7.21 22.88
N SER A 299 2.17 -5.99 22.34
CA SER A 299 2.22 -4.78 23.16
C SER A 299 0.92 -4.42 23.89
N SER A 300 -0.23 -5.03 23.58
CA SER A 300 -1.49 -4.65 24.24
C SER A 300 -1.73 -5.34 25.58
N PHE A 301 -0.93 -6.35 25.96
CA PHE A 301 -1.16 -7.11 27.19
C PHE A 301 -0.18 -6.82 28.34
N ILE A 302 1.00 -6.22 28.11
CA ILE A 302 1.97 -5.99 29.20
C ILE A 302 2.81 -4.72 28.95
N THR A 303 2.35 -3.56 29.46
CA THR A 303 3.08 -2.60 30.34
C THR A 303 2.66 -1.13 30.16
N LYS A 304 2.40 -0.51 31.32
CA LYS A 304 2.25 0.93 31.52
C LYS A 304 3.63 1.61 31.53
N SER A 305 3.64 2.85 31.00
CA SER A 305 4.53 3.98 31.30
C SER A 305 6.04 3.84 31.07
N ALA A 306 6.60 4.73 30.24
CA ALA A 306 7.71 5.60 30.64
C ALA A 306 7.88 6.78 29.68
N SER A 307 8.23 7.93 30.27
CA SER A 307 8.29 9.26 29.71
C SER A 307 9.59 9.58 28.94
N GLN A 308 9.41 10.25 27.80
CA GLN A 308 10.21 11.29 27.13
C GLN A 308 11.53 11.74 27.78
N ARG A 309 12.65 11.65 27.04
CA ARG A 309 13.81 12.57 27.15
C ARG A 309 14.46 12.86 25.79
N HIS A 310 14.94 14.09 25.72
CA HIS A 310 15.54 14.86 24.62
C HIS A 310 17.00 14.43 24.35
N LEU A 311 17.51 14.52 23.10
CA LEU A 311 18.77 15.20 22.70
C LEU A 311 19.40 14.68 21.37
N LEU A 312 19.64 15.66 20.48
CA LEU A 312 20.76 15.90 19.54
C LEU A 312 21.24 14.79 18.57
N SER A 313 21.01 15.03 17.28
CA SER A 313 21.66 14.36 16.15
C SER A 313 23.01 15.00 15.82
N HIS A 314 24.01 14.16 15.49
CA HIS A 314 25.18 14.55 14.71
C HIS A 314 25.02 14.00 13.29
N PRO A 315 25.40 14.74 12.24
CA PRO A 315 25.27 14.28 10.87
C PRO A 315 26.45 13.37 10.49
N GLN A 316 26.17 12.24 9.85
CA GLN A 316 27.19 11.53 9.06
C GLN A 316 26.86 11.68 7.59
N GLU A 317 27.83 12.20 6.84
CA GLU A 317 27.79 12.42 5.40
C GLU A 317 28.07 11.13 4.61
N ASN A 318 27.21 10.89 3.60
CA ASN A 318 27.45 10.46 2.22
C ASN A 318 28.24 9.17 1.90
N VAL A 319 27.55 8.16 1.34
CA VAL A 319 27.80 7.58 0.00
C VAL A 319 26.52 6.93 -0.56
N GLY A 320 26.00 7.43 -1.70
CA GLY A 320 25.12 6.69 -2.63
C GLY A 320 23.61 6.63 -2.30
N VAL A 321 22.81 7.53 -2.91
CA VAL A 321 21.34 7.67 -2.75
C VAL A 321 20.91 7.41 -1.31
N ASP A 322 21.11 8.41 -0.47
CA ASP A 322 20.84 8.41 0.96
C ASP A 322 19.40 7.90 1.23
N ARG A 323 19.27 6.62 1.61
CA ARG A 323 18.00 6.07 2.09
C ARG A 323 17.72 6.80 3.39
N ASP A 324 16.59 7.48 3.48
CA ASP A 324 16.14 8.04 4.75
C ASP A 324 15.73 6.88 5.67
N ILE A 325 16.66 6.47 6.54
CA ILE A 325 16.47 5.37 7.49
C ILE A 325 15.27 5.65 8.42
N CYS A 326 14.92 6.92 8.64
CA CYS A 326 13.82 7.36 9.51
C CYS A 326 12.65 7.95 8.69
N SER A 327 12.39 7.38 7.50
CA SER A 327 11.37 7.86 6.56
C SER A 327 9.97 7.95 7.20
N GLN A 328 9.59 6.97 8.01
CA GLN A 328 8.31 6.94 8.72
C GLN A 328 8.16 8.10 9.71
N GLU A 329 9.18 8.39 10.53
CA GLU A 329 9.15 9.51 11.46
C GLU A 329 9.09 10.86 10.74
N ASN A 330 9.82 10.98 9.63
CA ASN A 330 9.86 12.22 8.86
C ASN A 330 8.52 12.50 8.15
N VAL A 331 7.89 11.46 7.61
CA VAL A 331 6.52 11.55 7.05
C VAL A 331 5.51 11.91 8.12
N ALA A 332 5.56 11.27 9.29
CA ALA A 332 4.67 11.59 10.40
C ALA A 332 4.82 13.04 10.85
N LYS A 333 6.06 13.55 10.97
CA LYS A 333 6.31 14.97 11.28
C LYS A 333 5.71 15.89 10.22
N TYR A 334 5.95 15.58 8.94
CA TYR A 334 5.49 16.41 7.82
C TYR A 334 3.96 16.46 7.73
N LEU A 335 3.28 15.31 7.75
CA LEU A 335 1.81 15.23 7.64
C LEU A 335 1.06 15.74 8.88
N ASN A 336 1.75 15.87 10.03
CA ASN A 336 1.19 16.52 11.21
C ASN A 336 1.30 18.05 11.23
N ARG A 337 2.03 18.66 10.27
CA ARG A 337 2.08 20.12 10.17
C ARG A 337 0.71 20.68 9.71
N LYS A 338 0.28 21.78 10.35
CA LYS A 338 -1.03 22.39 10.06
C LYS A 338 -1.13 23.00 8.67
N ASP A 339 -0.03 23.55 8.14
CA ASP A 339 0.03 24.07 6.77
C ASP A 339 -0.04 22.95 5.72
N VAL A 340 0.57 21.79 5.99
CA VAL A 340 0.48 20.59 5.15
C VAL A 340 -0.95 20.04 5.16
N GLN A 341 -1.56 19.86 6.33
CA GLN A 341 -2.97 19.42 6.45
C GLN A 341 -3.91 20.36 5.69
N LYS A 342 -3.72 21.67 5.82
CA LYS A 342 -4.51 22.67 5.08
C LYS A 342 -4.30 22.56 3.57
N ALA A 343 -3.07 22.36 3.10
CA ALA A 343 -2.78 22.24 1.67
C ALA A 343 -3.35 20.96 1.06
N LEU A 344 -3.37 19.86 1.82
CA LEU A 344 -3.96 18.57 1.45
C LEU A 344 -5.49 18.53 1.59
N HIS A 345 -6.11 19.59 2.10
CA HIS A 345 -7.53 19.63 2.48
C HIS A 345 -7.90 18.57 3.54
N ALA A 346 -6.91 18.10 4.29
CA ALA A 346 -7.03 17.03 5.28
C ALA A 346 -7.47 17.56 6.65
N LYS A 347 -8.20 16.72 7.38
CA LYS A 347 -8.71 16.99 8.73
C LYS A 347 -8.44 15.79 9.63
N LEU A 348 -8.12 16.06 10.90
CA LEU A 348 -8.04 15.05 11.93
C LEU A 348 -9.42 14.95 12.61
N VAL A 349 -10.12 13.84 12.41
CA VAL A 349 -11.45 13.59 12.99
C VAL A 349 -11.38 12.39 13.91
N GLY A 350 -11.62 12.61 15.20
CA GLY A 350 -11.57 11.55 16.21
C GLY A 350 -10.16 11.14 16.66
N VAL A 351 -9.11 11.76 16.10
CA VAL A 351 -7.70 11.54 16.45
C VAL A 351 -6.98 12.87 16.69
N HIS A 352 -5.92 12.86 17.51
CA HIS A 352 -5.14 14.07 17.84
C HIS A 352 -3.99 14.34 16.86
N GLN A 353 -3.47 13.29 16.24
CA GLN A 353 -2.35 13.34 15.30
C GLN A 353 -2.55 12.26 14.24
N TRP A 354 -2.02 12.52 13.04
CA TRP A 354 -1.87 11.52 11.99
C TRP A 354 -0.76 10.53 12.39
N SER A 355 -0.94 9.25 12.11
CA SER A 355 0.08 8.21 12.29
C SER A 355 0.21 7.35 11.03
N VAL A 356 1.39 6.75 10.84
CA VAL A 356 1.69 5.90 9.68
C VAL A 356 0.75 4.68 9.64
N CYS A 357 0.55 4.04 10.78
CA CYS A 357 -0.42 2.96 10.97
C CYS A 357 -1.28 3.22 12.21
N ASN A 358 -2.52 2.75 12.19
CA ASN A 358 -3.45 2.82 13.31
C ASN A 358 -3.52 1.51 14.13
N THR A 359 -2.54 0.62 13.96
CA THR A 359 -2.49 -0.73 14.55
C THR A 359 -2.39 -0.76 16.07
N ASN A 360 -1.98 0.35 16.70
CA ASN A 360 -1.73 0.42 18.14
C ASN A 360 -2.86 1.14 18.90
N ASN A 361 -3.93 1.50 18.18
CA ASN A 361 -5.06 2.22 18.75
C ASN A 361 -6.10 1.21 19.26
N THR A 362 -6.27 1.14 20.59
CA THR A 362 -7.25 0.23 21.22
C THR A 362 -8.71 0.54 20.85
N ASP A 363 -8.97 1.76 20.37
CA ASP A 363 -10.30 2.18 19.91
C ASP A 363 -10.53 1.88 18.42
N TRP A 364 -9.58 1.21 17.77
CA TRP A 364 -9.66 0.75 16.38
C TRP A 364 -9.30 -0.73 16.29
N LEU A 365 -10.30 -1.59 16.08
CA LEU A 365 -10.14 -3.03 16.04
C LEU A 365 -10.47 -3.58 14.66
N TYR A 366 -9.44 -4.14 14.03
CA TYR A 366 -9.57 -4.96 12.83
C TYR A 366 -9.75 -6.42 13.24
N ASP A 367 -10.66 -7.15 12.60
CA ASP A 367 -10.85 -8.59 12.87
C ASP A 367 -9.61 -9.37 12.40
N LEU A 368 -8.78 -9.75 13.36
CA LEU A 368 -7.53 -10.46 13.10
C LEU A 368 -7.75 -11.85 12.48
N LYS A 369 -8.96 -12.42 12.57
CA LYS A 369 -9.26 -13.70 11.90
C LYS A 369 -9.20 -13.59 10.39
N ASN A 370 -9.31 -12.39 9.81
CA ASN A 370 -9.13 -12.19 8.38
C ASN A 370 -7.74 -12.58 7.88
N TRP A 371 -6.70 -12.46 8.70
CA TRP A 371 -5.36 -12.95 8.36
C TRP A 371 -5.30 -14.45 8.07
N LEU A 372 -6.26 -15.22 8.62
CA LEU A 372 -6.33 -16.67 8.45
C LEU A 372 -7.06 -17.09 7.17
N ILE A 373 -7.60 -16.14 6.40
CA ILE A 373 -8.35 -16.41 5.16
C ILE A 373 -7.39 -16.28 3.98
N PRO A 374 -7.01 -17.37 3.30
CA PRO A 374 -6.12 -17.29 2.15
C PRO A 374 -6.78 -16.54 0.99
N THR A 375 -6.03 -15.68 0.30
CA THR A 375 -6.51 -14.93 -0.86
C THR A 375 -5.89 -15.41 -2.18
N ILE A 376 -5.00 -16.40 -2.14
CA ILE A 376 -4.39 -17.00 -3.35
C ILE A 376 -5.44 -17.55 -4.33
N ASP A 377 -6.54 -18.11 -3.85
CA ASP A 377 -7.64 -18.59 -4.70
C ASP A 377 -8.43 -17.45 -5.34
N VAL A 378 -8.53 -16.32 -4.63
CA VAL A 378 -9.12 -15.09 -5.18
C VAL A 378 -8.24 -14.58 -6.32
N VAL A 379 -6.91 -14.56 -6.15
CA VAL A 379 -5.96 -14.26 -7.22
C VAL A 379 -6.15 -15.22 -8.40
N GLY A 380 -6.32 -16.52 -8.14
CA GLY A 380 -6.63 -17.51 -9.16
C GLY A 380 -7.90 -17.22 -9.95
N SER A 381 -8.95 -16.76 -9.27
CA SER A 381 -10.21 -16.37 -9.93
C SER A 381 -10.02 -15.18 -10.88
N LEU A 382 -9.17 -14.21 -10.52
CA LEU A 382 -8.85 -13.06 -11.36
C LEU A 382 -8.09 -13.47 -12.62
N VAL A 383 -7.12 -14.37 -12.49
CA VAL A 383 -6.39 -14.95 -13.63
C VAL A 383 -7.35 -15.67 -14.59
N LYS A 384 -8.30 -16.46 -14.06
CA LYS A 384 -9.34 -17.12 -14.88
C LYS A 384 -10.25 -16.12 -15.59
N SER A 385 -10.50 -14.97 -14.97
CA SER A 385 -11.25 -13.84 -15.55
C SER A 385 -10.42 -12.96 -16.48
N GLN A 386 -9.22 -13.39 -16.88
CA GLN A 386 -8.33 -12.67 -17.81
C GLN A 386 -7.88 -11.30 -17.28
N ILE A 387 -7.89 -11.12 -15.96
CA ILE A 387 -7.26 -9.98 -15.30
C ILE A 387 -5.77 -10.30 -15.16
N ARG A 388 -4.92 -9.38 -15.60
CA ARG A 388 -3.47 -9.54 -15.46
C ARG A 388 -3.08 -9.46 -13.99
N VAL A 389 -2.26 -10.39 -13.53
CA VAL A 389 -1.75 -10.45 -12.16
C VAL A 389 -0.23 -10.43 -12.20
N LEU A 390 0.36 -9.40 -11.60
CA LEU A 390 1.76 -9.39 -11.18
C LEU A 390 1.82 -9.60 -9.67
N VAL A 391 2.53 -10.64 -9.25
CA VAL A 391 2.92 -10.83 -7.85
C VAL A 391 4.41 -10.59 -7.76
N TYR A 392 4.86 -9.66 -6.90
CA TYR A 392 6.28 -9.38 -6.77
C TYR A 392 6.73 -9.30 -5.32
N SER A 393 8.01 -9.56 -5.07
CA SER A 393 8.58 -9.48 -3.73
C SER A 393 10.01 -8.95 -3.76
N GLY A 394 10.34 -8.06 -2.84
CA GLY A 394 11.74 -7.78 -2.51
C GLY A 394 12.45 -9.01 -1.94
N ASP A 395 13.69 -9.27 -2.36
CA ASP A 395 14.45 -10.44 -1.90
C ASP A 395 15.15 -10.24 -0.54
N GLN A 396 15.04 -9.05 0.07
CA GLN A 396 15.52 -8.71 1.42
C GLN A 396 14.40 -8.60 2.46
N ASP A 397 13.15 -8.87 2.06
CA ASP A 397 11.99 -8.82 2.96
C ASP A 397 11.98 -10.01 3.94
N THR A 398 11.97 -9.69 5.22
CA THR A 398 11.87 -10.63 6.35
C THR A 398 10.46 -10.84 6.87
N VAL A 399 9.50 -10.00 6.52
CA VAL A 399 8.10 -10.15 6.94
C VAL A 399 7.43 -11.21 6.08
N ILE A 400 7.49 -11.05 4.76
CA ILE A 400 6.87 -11.96 3.78
C ILE A 400 7.90 -12.32 2.70
N PRO A 401 8.85 -13.22 3.02
CA PRO A 401 9.94 -13.50 2.10
C PRO A 401 9.47 -14.04 0.75
N PHE A 402 10.17 -13.63 -0.30
CA PHE A 402 9.84 -13.99 -1.69
C PHE A 402 9.70 -15.50 -1.92
N THR A 403 10.35 -16.35 -1.11
CA THR A 403 10.28 -17.81 -1.20
C THR A 403 8.88 -18.34 -0.90
N GLY A 404 8.18 -17.74 0.07
CA GLY A 404 6.77 -18.05 0.36
C GLY A 404 5.89 -17.67 -0.80
N THR A 405 5.92 -16.38 -1.19
CA THR A 405 5.14 -15.84 -2.31
C THR A 405 5.36 -16.62 -3.61
N ARG A 406 6.63 -16.91 -3.97
CA ARG A 406 6.97 -17.71 -5.17
C ARG A 406 6.34 -19.09 -5.13
N THR A 407 6.35 -19.76 -3.97
CA THR A 407 5.80 -21.10 -3.80
C THR A 407 4.29 -21.10 -4.01
N LEU A 408 3.59 -20.09 -3.49
CA LEU A 408 2.14 -19.93 -3.69
C LEU A 408 1.80 -19.68 -5.15
N VAL A 409 2.50 -18.75 -5.82
CA VAL A 409 2.22 -18.42 -7.22
C VAL A 409 2.47 -19.61 -8.14
N ASN A 410 3.56 -20.36 -7.93
CA ASN A 410 3.85 -21.58 -8.68
C ASN A 410 2.79 -22.68 -8.42
N SER A 411 2.35 -22.85 -7.17
CA SER A 411 1.28 -23.81 -6.83
C SER A 411 -0.04 -23.42 -7.46
N LEU A 412 -0.37 -22.13 -7.45
CA LEU A 412 -1.53 -21.58 -8.13
C LEU A 412 -1.46 -21.85 -9.64
N ALA A 413 -0.35 -21.54 -10.29
CA ALA A 413 -0.16 -21.78 -11.72
C ALA A 413 -0.38 -23.26 -12.10
N LYS A 414 0.14 -24.20 -11.30
CA LYS A 414 -0.10 -25.63 -11.47
C LYS A 414 -1.58 -26.00 -11.29
N SER A 415 -2.23 -25.49 -10.25
CA SER A 415 -3.65 -25.75 -9.99
C SER A 415 -4.56 -25.25 -11.12
N LEU A 416 -4.15 -24.18 -11.80
CA LEU A 416 -4.83 -23.61 -12.96
C LEU A 416 -4.46 -24.28 -14.30
N GLY A 417 -3.50 -25.20 -14.32
CA GLY A 417 -3.00 -25.82 -15.57
C GLY A 417 -2.27 -24.83 -16.48
N LEU A 418 -1.68 -23.77 -15.94
CA LEU A 418 -0.95 -22.76 -16.73
C LEU A 418 0.45 -23.26 -17.07
N ASN A 419 0.79 -23.19 -18.36
CA ASN A 419 2.14 -23.48 -18.82
C ASN A 419 3.08 -22.31 -18.51
N ILE A 420 4.35 -22.63 -18.23
CA ILE A 420 5.42 -21.64 -18.13
C ILE A 420 5.66 -21.05 -19.54
N THR A 421 5.36 -19.78 -19.72
CA THR A 421 5.57 -19.05 -20.98
C THR A 421 6.89 -18.29 -20.99
N MET A 422 7.43 -18.01 -19.81
CA MET A 422 8.77 -17.47 -19.61
C MET A 422 9.37 -18.14 -18.39
N SER A 423 10.40 -18.96 -18.58
CA SER A 423 11.10 -19.62 -17.49
C SER A 423 11.78 -18.61 -16.56
N TYR A 424 11.95 -19.00 -15.29
CA TYR A 424 12.62 -18.20 -14.27
C TYR A 424 13.98 -17.67 -14.74
N LYS A 425 14.02 -16.39 -15.09
CA LYS A 425 15.21 -15.73 -15.66
C LYS A 425 15.44 -14.36 -15.06
N VAL A 426 16.68 -13.91 -15.14
CA VAL A 426 17.06 -12.55 -14.73
C VAL A 426 16.41 -11.52 -15.64
N TRP A 427 15.84 -10.46 -15.07
CA TRP A 427 15.47 -9.25 -15.79
C TRP A 427 16.48 -8.13 -15.47
N ILE A 428 16.71 -7.24 -16.43
CA ILE A 428 17.84 -6.30 -16.42
C ILE A 428 17.33 -4.86 -16.37
N VAL A 429 17.99 -4.03 -15.55
CA VAL A 429 17.81 -2.57 -15.48
C VAL A 429 19.20 -1.94 -15.41
N ASP A 430 19.49 -0.96 -16.26
CA ASP A 430 20.78 -0.25 -16.30
C ASP A 430 22.00 -1.20 -16.34
N ASN A 431 21.95 -2.25 -17.16
CA ASN A 431 22.97 -3.31 -17.27
C ASN A 431 23.26 -4.06 -15.97
N GLN A 432 22.35 -4.02 -15.00
CA GLN A 432 22.40 -4.76 -13.74
C GLN A 432 21.20 -5.68 -13.60
N ALA A 433 21.32 -6.74 -12.81
CA ALA A 433 20.17 -7.56 -12.45
C ALA A 433 19.15 -6.69 -11.69
N GLY A 434 17.93 -6.61 -12.23
CA GLY A 434 16.77 -6.06 -11.55
C GLY A 434 16.13 -7.08 -10.59
N GLY A 435 16.27 -8.37 -10.91
CA GLY A 435 15.76 -9.49 -10.12
C GLY A 435 15.50 -10.68 -11.04
N TRP A 436 14.56 -11.55 -10.67
CA TRP A 436 14.19 -12.72 -11.44
C TRP A 436 12.69 -12.77 -11.67
N SER A 437 12.24 -13.34 -12.78
CA SER A 437 10.83 -13.42 -13.12
C SER A 437 10.49 -14.72 -13.84
N GLU A 438 9.29 -15.24 -13.57
CA GLU A 438 8.69 -16.37 -14.27
C GLU A 438 7.23 -16.03 -14.61
N ALA A 439 6.83 -16.29 -15.86
CA ALA A 439 5.48 -16.06 -16.33
C ALA A 439 4.76 -17.38 -16.61
N TYR A 440 3.49 -17.44 -16.21
CA TYR A 440 2.60 -18.58 -16.38
C TYR A 440 1.42 -18.14 -17.25
N GLY A 441 1.35 -18.66 -18.48
CA GLY A 441 0.38 -18.22 -19.47
C GLY A 441 0.52 -16.73 -19.81
N LYS A 442 -0.61 -16.03 -19.97
CA LYS A 442 -0.67 -14.60 -20.33
C LYS A 442 -0.94 -13.67 -19.16
N PHE A 443 -1.52 -14.20 -18.07
CA PHE A 443 -2.18 -13.38 -17.04
C PHE A 443 -1.57 -13.53 -15.65
N LEU A 444 -0.55 -14.37 -15.45
CA LEU A 444 0.10 -14.54 -14.15
C LEU A 444 1.61 -14.43 -14.29
N THR A 445 2.23 -13.56 -13.50
CA THR A 445 3.69 -13.40 -13.44
C THR A 445 4.13 -13.26 -12.00
N PHE A 446 5.19 -13.97 -11.63
CA PHE A 446 5.95 -13.74 -10.41
C PHE A 446 7.25 -13.02 -10.73
N ALA A 447 7.64 -12.03 -9.93
CA ALA A 447 8.94 -11.39 -10.02
C ALA A 447 9.56 -11.12 -8.64
N SER A 448 10.83 -11.46 -8.43
CA SER A 448 11.60 -10.89 -7.33
C SER A 448 12.27 -9.58 -7.75
N VAL A 449 12.47 -8.68 -6.80
CA VAL A 449 13.20 -7.41 -6.97
C VAL A 449 14.49 -7.50 -6.15
N ARG A 450 15.63 -7.44 -6.84
CA ARG A 450 16.94 -7.63 -6.22
C ARG A 450 17.30 -6.47 -5.30
N GLY A 451 17.63 -6.78 -4.05
CA GLY A 451 18.03 -5.84 -3.01
C GLY A 451 16.88 -5.04 -2.43
N ALA A 452 15.63 -5.41 -2.72
CA ALA A 452 14.45 -4.72 -2.21
C ALA A 452 14.00 -5.31 -0.87
N SER A 453 13.62 -4.42 0.04
CA SER A 453 12.97 -4.72 1.31
C SER A 453 11.48 -5.07 1.12
N HIS A 454 10.73 -5.13 2.22
CA HIS A 454 9.27 -5.17 2.21
C HIS A 454 8.68 -4.01 1.38
N LEU A 455 9.15 -2.78 1.63
CA LEU A 455 8.82 -1.58 0.86
C LEU A 455 9.71 -1.51 -0.40
N ALA A 456 9.48 -2.42 -1.35
CA ALA A 456 10.33 -2.56 -2.53
C ALA A 456 10.52 -1.26 -3.37
N PRO A 457 9.52 -0.37 -3.55
CA PRO A 457 9.72 0.89 -4.23
C PRO A 457 10.54 1.92 -3.43
N GLU A 458 10.56 1.84 -2.09
CA GLU A 458 11.39 2.69 -1.25
C GLU A 458 12.88 2.36 -1.46
N THR A 459 13.24 1.08 -1.32
CA THR A 459 14.63 0.61 -1.29
C THR A 459 15.22 0.34 -2.67
N GLN A 460 14.39 0.01 -3.67
CA GLN A 460 14.82 -0.22 -5.05
C GLN A 460 13.96 0.54 -6.08
N PRO A 461 13.87 1.88 -5.99
CA PRO A 461 12.91 2.68 -6.78
C PRO A 461 13.07 2.48 -8.29
N LYS A 462 14.31 2.46 -8.80
CA LYS A 462 14.57 2.26 -10.23
C LYS A 462 14.11 0.89 -10.75
N ARG A 463 14.41 -0.17 -9.98
CA ARG A 463 14.07 -1.55 -10.34
C ARG A 463 12.56 -1.76 -10.27
N THR A 464 11.94 -1.32 -9.19
CA THR A 464 10.50 -1.44 -8.99
C THR A 464 9.72 -0.61 -10.01
N LEU A 465 10.21 0.59 -10.37
CA LEU A 465 9.60 1.39 -11.43
C LEU A 465 9.72 0.73 -12.81
N ALA A 466 10.84 0.08 -13.13
CA ALA A 466 10.99 -0.66 -14.38
C ALA A 466 10.00 -1.84 -14.46
N LEU A 467 9.84 -2.57 -13.36
CA LEU A 467 8.85 -3.66 -13.25
C LEU A 467 7.42 -3.14 -13.39
N PHE A 468 7.09 -2.03 -12.73
CA PHE A 468 5.78 -1.38 -12.82
C PHE A 468 5.46 -0.90 -14.24
N LYS A 469 6.41 -0.27 -14.93
CA LYS A 469 6.28 0.12 -16.35
C LYS A 469 5.96 -1.10 -17.23
N ALA A 470 6.73 -2.18 -17.08
CA ALA A 470 6.51 -3.41 -17.84
C ALA A 470 5.11 -4.03 -17.59
N PHE A 471 4.61 -3.96 -16.36
CA PHE A 471 3.27 -4.44 -16.01
C PHE A 471 2.15 -3.64 -16.71
N LEU A 472 2.28 -2.31 -16.74
CA LEU A 472 1.31 -1.43 -17.38
C LEU A 472 1.37 -1.53 -18.91
N ASP A 473 2.56 -1.59 -19.48
CA ASP A 473 2.80 -1.55 -20.93
C ASP A 473 2.55 -2.88 -21.65
N ALA A 474 2.51 -4.00 -20.93
CA ALA A 474 2.18 -5.28 -21.56
C ALA A 474 0.79 -5.17 -22.22
N VAL A 475 0.66 -5.53 -23.50
CA VAL A 475 -0.62 -5.61 -24.22
C VAL A 475 -1.02 -7.06 -24.36
#